data_AF-A0A953PK99-F1
#
_entry.id   AF-A0A953PK99-F1
#
_cell.length_a   1.000
_cell.length_b   1.000
_cell.length_c   1.000
_cell.angle_alpha   90.00
_cell.angle_beta   90.00
_cell.angle_gamma   90.00
#
_symmetry.space_group_name_H-M   'P 1'
#
loop_
_entity.id
_entity.type
_entity.pdbx_description
1 polymer ?
#
loop_
_entity_poly.entity_id
_entity_poly.type
_entity_poly.pdbx_seq_one_letter_code
_entity_poly.pdbx_strand_id
1 'polypeptide(L)'
;MARGRTPRAATVGVAEHGNSAVLVTVAPGGELLDRRRIDLTERGLPTHPHHHEGSWAVGRYLNIPGARALSLADAVALVERVRASAGRGAREGLEALAAAVPVPIATIAIRACPSLPPTIEERIGDNRAQTLADSVMYREALATAAEARGWSVHWYDRERVFPDAAAVLGRQDVNAFLYAMGRSIGPPWQAKHKLAAAAALAATGRPAPRPTAG
;
A
#
# COMPACT_ATOMS: atom_id res chain seq x y z
N MET A 1 2.50 -8.43 40.02
CA MET A 1 2.85 -8.72 38.62
C MET A 1 2.33 -7.59 37.74
N ALA A 2 3.22 -6.73 37.22
CA ALA A 2 2.83 -5.62 36.37
C ALA A 2 2.42 -6.16 34.99
N ARG A 3 1.18 -5.91 34.57
CA ARG A 3 0.78 -6.09 33.17
C ARG A 3 1.66 -5.14 32.35
N GLY A 4 2.62 -5.69 31.61
CA GLY A 4 3.46 -4.92 30.70
C GLY A 4 2.57 -4.10 29.78
N ARG A 5 2.62 -2.77 29.94
CA ARG A 5 1.94 -1.82 29.07
C ARG A 5 2.59 -2.00 27.70
N THR A 6 1.88 -2.63 26.76
CA THR A 6 2.36 -2.78 25.38
C THR A 6 2.79 -1.40 24.89
N PRO A 7 3.99 -1.25 24.28
CA PRO A 7 4.41 0.03 23.75
C PRO A 7 3.33 0.57 22.81
N ARG A 8 2.90 1.80 23.08
CA ARG A 8 1.90 2.54 22.33
C ARG A 8 2.51 2.93 20.97
N ALA A 9 2.48 2.02 20.01
CA ALA A 9 3.10 2.18 18.69
C ALA A 9 2.12 2.74 17.65
N ALA A 10 2.62 3.54 16.72
CA ALA A 10 1.86 4.12 15.62
C ALA A 10 1.48 3.06 14.57
N THR A 11 0.42 3.40 13.83
CA THR A 11 -0.07 2.62 12.70
C THR A 11 -0.02 3.47 11.43
N VAL A 12 0.50 2.88 10.35
CA VAL A 12 0.52 3.49 9.03
C VAL A 12 -0.63 2.92 8.22
N GLY A 13 -1.40 3.75 7.52
CA GLY A 13 -2.33 3.30 6.50
C GLY A 13 -1.87 3.72 5.12
N VAL A 14 -2.14 2.87 4.15
CA VAL A 14 -1.64 2.99 2.78
C VAL A 14 -2.80 3.16 1.81
N ALA A 15 -2.64 4.05 0.83
CA ALA A 15 -3.43 4.05 -0.39
C ALA A 15 -2.50 4.20 -1.60
N GLU A 16 -2.30 3.12 -2.35
CA GLU A 16 -1.47 3.11 -3.56
C GLU A 16 -2.20 3.63 -4.80
N HIS A 17 -1.42 4.11 -5.76
CA HIS A 17 -1.89 4.45 -7.09
C HIS A 17 -0.73 4.42 -8.09
N GLY A 18 -0.77 3.43 -8.99
CA GLY A 18 0.38 3.11 -9.84
C GLY A 18 1.62 2.89 -8.98
N ASN A 19 2.76 3.42 -9.43
CA ASN A 19 4.06 3.30 -8.79
C ASN A 19 4.27 4.21 -7.56
N SER A 20 3.22 4.54 -6.83
CA SER A 20 3.31 5.47 -5.70
C SER A 20 2.27 5.17 -4.64
N ALA A 21 2.52 5.62 -3.41
CA ALA A 21 1.61 5.44 -2.30
C ALA A 21 1.45 6.70 -1.46
N VAL A 22 0.22 6.97 -1.03
CA VAL A 22 -0.07 7.90 0.06
C VAL A 22 -0.01 7.11 1.37
N LEU A 23 0.79 7.62 2.30
CA LEU A 23 0.91 7.10 3.65
C LEU A 23 0.30 8.10 4.64
N VAL A 24 -0.53 7.60 5.53
CA VAL A 24 -1.05 8.36 6.68
C VAL A 24 -0.71 7.60 7.95
N THR A 25 0.03 8.23 8.85
CA THR A 25 0.46 7.62 10.10
C THR A 25 -0.32 8.21 11.25
N VAL A 26 -0.95 7.36 12.06
CA VAL A 26 -1.70 7.77 13.24
C VAL A 26 -1.04 7.21 14.50
N ALA A 27 -1.09 8.00 15.57
CA ALA A 27 -0.76 7.59 16.91
C ALA A 27 -1.79 6.57 17.43
N PRO A 28 -1.48 5.85 18.54
CA PRO A 28 -2.41 4.92 19.17
C PRO A 28 -3.75 5.54 19.60
N GLY A 29 -3.81 6.84 19.86
CA GLY A 29 -5.05 7.57 20.17
C GLY A 29 -5.84 8.01 18.94
N GLY A 30 -5.34 7.72 17.73
CA GLY A 30 -5.94 8.12 16.46
C GLY A 30 -5.51 9.52 15.99
N GLU A 31 -4.62 10.19 16.73
CA GLU A 31 -4.05 11.47 16.31
C GLU A 31 -3.16 11.29 15.07
N LEU A 32 -3.25 12.22 14.12
CA LEU A 32 -2.38 12.20 12.96
C LEU A 32 -0.94 12.59 13.34
N LEU A 33 0.04 11.77 12.94
CA LEU A 33 1.47 12.01 13.18
C LEU A 33 2.20 12.43 11.91
N ASP A 34 1.88 11.81 10.78
CA ASP A 34 2.53 12.08 9.50
C ASP A 34 1.56 11.84 8.34
N ARG A 35 1.73 12.63 7.28
CA ARG A 35 1.11 12.42 5.98
C ARG A 35 2.17 12.65 4.91
N ARG A 36 2.42 11.65 4.07
CA ARG A 36 3.33 11.79 2.94
C ARG A 36 2.90 10.99 1.73
N ARG A 37 3.50 11.32 0.59
CA ARG A 37 3.48 10.51 -0.61
C ARG A 37 4.89 9.97 -0.82
N ILE A 38 5.00 8.69 -1.13
CA ILE A 38 6.25 8.06 -1.56
C ILE A 38 6.09 7.58 -3.01
N ASP A 39 7.16 7.70 -3.78
CA ASP A 39 7.28 7.01 -5.07
C ASP A 39 7.95 5.66 -4.81
N LEU A 40 7.41 4.60 -5.42
CA LEU A 40 7.86 3.23 -5.20
C LEU A 40 8.94 2.83 -6.20
N THR A 41 8.94 3.41 -7.39
CA THR A 41 9.91 3.05 -8.45
C THR A 41 10.80 4.24 -8.80
N GLU A 42 11.98 3.92 -9.30
CA GLU A 42 12.91 4.89 -9.87
C GLU A 42 12.29 5.63 -11.07
N ARG A 43 12.78 6.86 -11.33
CA ARG A 43 12.33 7.64 -12.49
C ARG A 43 12.68 6.91 -13.78
N GLY A 44 11.77 6.96 -14.74
CA GLY A 44 11.95 6.35 -16.07
C GLY A 44 11.44 4.90 -16.17
N LEU A 45 11.08 4.26 -15.05
CA LEU A 45 10.37 2.98 -15.08
C LEU A 45 8.87 3.18 -15.32
N PRO A 46 8.22 2.25 -16.04
CA PRO A 46 6.78 2.34 -16.31
C PRO A 46 5.97 2.12 -15.04
N THR A 47 4.80 2.75 -14.99
CA THR A 47 3.92 2.69 -13.82
C THR A 47 3.04 1.45 -13.78
N HIS A 48 2.72 0.88 -14.95
CA HIS A 48 1.82 -0.27 -15.10
C HIS A 48 2.37 -1.29 -16.11
N PRO A 49 3.54 -1.91 -15.83
CA PRO A 49 4.22 -2.81 -16.77
C PRO A 49 3.41 -4.05 -17.16
N HIS A 50 2.55 -4.56 -16.29
CA HIS A 50 1.65 -5.64 -16.70
C HIS A 50 0.60 -5.12 -17.67
N HIS A 51 -0.05 -4.00 -17.34
CA HIS A 51 -1.17 -3.48 -18.12
C HIS A 51 -0.77 -2.92 -19.48
N HIS A 52 0.25 -2.08 -19.57
CA HIS A 52 0.64 -1.45 -20.83
C HIS A 52 1.58 -2.34 -21.63
N GLU A 53 2.81 -2.52 -21.14
CA GLU A 53 3.86 -3.26 -21.85
C GLU A 53 3.51 -4.73 -22.02
N GLY A 54 2.92 -5.36 -20.99
CA GLY A 54 2.39 -6.72 -21.10
C GLY A 54 1.30 -6.85 -22.16
N SER A 55 0.44 -5.84 -22.34
CA SER A 55 -0.61 -5.90 -23.38
C SER A 55 -0.01 -5.93 -24.77
N TRP A 56 0.99 -5.08 -25.02
CA TRP A 56 1.68 -5.05 -26.30
C TRP A 56 2.36 -6.38 -26.61
N ALA A 57 2.92 -7.04 -25.59
CA ALA A 57 3.60 -8.31 -25.73
C ALA A 57 2.71 -9.49 -26.13
N VAL A 58 1.40 -9.38 -25.88
CA VAL A 58 0.39 -10.37 -26.32
C VAL A 58 -0.47 -9.85 -27.47
N GLY A 59 -0.02 -8.82 -28.18
CA GLY A 59 -0.70 -8.27 -29.35
C GLY A 59 -1.93 -7.42 -29.03
N ARG A 60 -2.24 -7.18 -27.75
CA ARG A 60 -3.34 -6.30 -27.34
C ARG A 60 -2.93 -4.84 -27.48
N TYR A 61 -3.82 -4.03 -28.05
CA TYR A 61 -3.62 -2.60 -28.22
C TYR A 61 -2.37 -2.24 -29.04
N LEU A 62 -1.93 -3.06 -30.00
CA LEU A 62 -0.83 -2.67 -30.91
C LEU A 62 -1.22 -1.57 -31.90
N ASN A 63 -2.52 -1.30 -32.04
CA ASN A 63 -3.08 -0.30 -32.95
C ASN A 63 -3.22 1.11 -32.33
N ILE A 64 -2.88 1.30 -31.05
CA ILE A 64 -2.94 2.63 -30.42
C ILE A 64 -1.62 3.39 -30.61
N PRO A 65 -1.66 4.73 -30.78
CA PRO A 65 -0.45 5.55 -30.84
C PRO A 65 0.46 5.32 -29.62
N GLY A 66 1.74 5.06 -29.87
CA GLY A 66 2.74 4.84 -28.83
C GLY A 66 2.90 3.40 -28.35
N ALA A 67 2.06 2.46 -28.82
CA ALA A 67 2.30 1.03 -28.60
C ALA A 67 3.61 0.59 -29.28
N ARG A 68 4.32 -0.35 -28.65
CA ARG A 68 5.59 -0.87 -29.14
C ARG A 68 5.54 -2.38 -29.18
N ALA A 69 6.00 -2.98 -30.28
CA ALA A 69 6.24 -4.42 -30.31
C ALA A 69 7.27 -4.77 -29.22
N LEU A 70 6.89 -5.71 -28.37
CA LEU A 70 7.69 -6.20 -27.25
C LEU A 70 7.52 -7.72 -27.20
N SER A 71 8.59 -8.47 -26.96
CA SER A 71 8.42 -9.91 -26.75
C SER A 71 7.82 -10.16 -25.37
N LEU A 72 7.14 -11.30 -25.18
CA LEU A 72 6.66 -11.70 -23.85
C LEU A 72 7.81 -11.80 -22.84
N ALA A 73 8.97 -12.32 -23.26
CA ALA A 73 10.16 -12.41 -22.42
C ALA A 73 10.66 -11.03 -21.97
N ASP A 74 10.68 -10.03 -22.87
CA ASP A 74 11.10 -8.67 -22.53
C ASP A 74 10.10 -7.98 -21.59
N ALA A 75 8.80 -8.25 -21.76
CA ALA A 75 7.76 -7.76 -20.85
C ALA A 75 7.91 -8.34 -19.45
N VAL A 76 8.16 -9.64 -19.34
CA VAL A 76 8.43 -10.31 -18.05
C VAL A 76 9.67 -9.71 -17.39
N ALA A 77 10.77 -9.58 -18.14
CA ALA A 77 12.00 -8.99 -17.63
C ALA A 77 11.80 -7.53 -17.17
N LEU A 78 10.95 -6.76 -17.86
CA LEU A 78 10.59 -5.41 -17.45
C LEU A 78 9.78 -5.39 -16.17
N VAL A 79 8.76 -6.25 -16.05
CA VAL A 79 7.97 -6.39 -14.80
C VAL A 79 8.88 -6.72 -13.63
N GLU A 80 9.83 -7.64 -13.79
CA GLU A 80 10.78 -7.99 -12.73
C GLU A 80 11.67 -6.81 -12.31
N ARG A 81 12.17 -6.03 -13.27
CA ARG A 81 12.92 -4.80 -12.96
C ARG A 81 12.08 -3.80 -12.18
N VAL A 82 10.81 -3.62 -12.56
CA VAL A 82 9.88 -2.73 -11.86
C VAL A 82 9.56 -3.25 -10.46
N ARG A 83 9.32 -4.56 -10.29
CA ARG A 83 9.13 -5.21 -8.98
C ARG A 83 10.33 -4.99 -8.06
N ALA A 84 11.54 -5.18 -8.58
CA ALA A 84 12.77 -4.96 -7.80
C ALA A 84 12.93 -3.49 -7.39
N SER A 85 12.63 -2.55 -8.30
CA SER A 85 12.64 -1.11 -7.98
C SER A 85 11.57 -0.76 -6.94
N ALA A 86 10.35 -1.28 -7.09
CA ALA A 86 9.25 -1.14 -6.13
C ALA A 86 9.65 -1.58 -4.71
N GLY A 87 10.35 -2.72 -4.60
CA GLY A 87 10.88 -3.20 -3.33
C GLY A 87 11.90 -2.24 -2.70
N ARG A 88 12.81 -1.67 -3.50
CA ARG A 88 13.78 -0.66 -3.01
C ARG A 88 13.09 0.61 -2.54
N GLY A 89 12.22 1.19 -3.37
CA GLY A 89 11.50 2.42 -3.03
C GLY A 89 10.56 2.26 -1.84
N ALA A 90 9.90 1.11 -1.71
CA ALA A 90 9.12 0.78 -0.51
C ALA A 90 10.00 0.74 0.75
N ARG A 91 11.13 0.03 0.71
CA ARG A 91 12.08 -0.05 1.84
C ARG A 91 12.57 1.34 2.26
N GLU A 92 13.05 2.14 1.31
CA GLU A 92 13.58 3.48 1.56
C GLU A 92 12.49 4.44 2.06
N GLY A 93 11.29 4.40 1.45
CA GLY A 93 10.16 5.21 1.86
C GLY A 93 9.67 4.91 3.29
N LEU A 94 9.60 3.62 3.65
CA LEU A 94 9.19 3.21 5.00
C LEU A 94 10.30 3.46 6.05
N GLU A 95 11.57 3.39 5.65
CA GLU A 95 12.70 3.79 6.49
C GLU A 95 12.68 5.29 6.81
N ALA A 96 12.54 6.12 5.78
CA ALA A 96 12.41 7.56 5.94
C ALA A 96 11.16 7.97 6.73
N LEU A 97 10.07 7.19 6.65
CA LEU A 97 8.89 7.39 7.50
C LEU A 97 9.20 7.11 8.97
N ALA A 98 9.78 5.95 9.26
CA ALA A 98 10.08 5.56 10.63
C ALA A 98 11.08 6.49 11.32
N ALA A 99 12.04 7.04 10.57
CA ALA A 99 13.01 8.01 11.09
C ALA A 99 12.37 9.36 11.43
N ALA A 100 11.26 9.72 10.77
CA ALA A 100 10.61 11.01 10.93
C ALA A 100 9.50 11.01 12.00
N VAL A 101 8.92 9.86 12.32
CA VAL A 101 7.83 9.73 13.30
C VAL A 101 8.41 9.57 14.72
N PRO A 102 7.95 10.34 15.72
CA PRO A 102 8.57 10.37 17.05
C PRO A 102 8.28 9.14 17.93
N VAL A 103 7.48 8.19 17.44
CA VAL A 103 7.11 6.97 18.15
C VAL A 103 7.36 5.75 17.25
N PRO A 104 7.64 4.57 17.83
CA PRO A 104 7.77 3.34 17.04
C PRO A 104 6.51 3.06 16.22
N ILE A 105 6.69 2.57 15.00
CA ILE A 105 5.61 2.04 14.16
C ILE A 105 5.57 0.52 14.34
N ALA A 106 4.38 -0.05 14.53
CA ALA A 106 4.20 -1.50 14.70
C ALA A 106 3.33 -2.15 13.62
N THR A 107 2.49 -1.37 12.94
CA THR A 107 1.50 -1.89 12.01
C THR A 107 1.42 -1.03 10.76
N ILE A 108 1.31 -1.68 9.60
CA ILE A 108 0.93 -1.05 8.34
C ILE A 108 -0.36 -1.67 7.81
N ALA A 109 -1.33 -0.85 7.42
CA ALA A 109 -2.59 -1.27 6.84
C ALA A 109 -2.55 -1.11 5.32
N ILE A 110 -2.64 -2.24 4.61
CA ILE A 110 -2.54 -2.33 3.15
C ILE A 110 -3.81 -2.98 2.61
N ARG A 111 -4.30 -2.52 1.45
CA ARG A 111 -5.50 -3.12 0.85
C ARG A 111 -5.25 -4.59 0.52
N ALA A 112 -6.21 -5.47 0.81
CA ALA A 112 -6.13 -6.89 0.47
C ALA A 112 -5.86 -7.09 -1.04
N CYS A 113 -5.01 -8.05 -1.36
CA CYS A 113 -4.69 -8.42 -2.72
C CYS A 113 -5.64 -9.56 -3.19
N PRO A 114 -6.26 -9.45 -4.37
CA PRO A 114 -6.95 -10.59 -4.97
C PRO A 114 -5.93 -11.69 -5.32
N SER A 115 -6.40 -12.94 -5.37
CA SER A 115 -5.59 -14.04 -5.93
C SER A 115 -5.36 -13.81 -7.42
N LEU A 116 -4.13 -14.01 -7.88
CA LEU A 116 -3.71 -13.88 -9.27
C LEU A 116 -3.02 -15.18 -9.71
N PRO A 117 -2.93 -15.46 -11.02
CA PRO A 117 -2.09 -16.52 -11.54
C PRO A 117 -0.65 -16.42 -11.01
N PRO A 118 0.05 -17.55 -10.80
CA PRO A 118 1.33 -17.55 -10.09
C PRO A 118 2.46 -16.87 -10.87
N THR A 119 2.48 -16.95 -12.20
CA THR A 119 3.56 -16.39 -13.02
C THR A 119 3.23 -15.03 -13.63
N ILE A 120 4.27 -14.27 -14.02
CA ILE A 120 4.09 -12.99 -14.71
C ILE A 120 3.50 -13.22 -16.10
N GLU A 121 3.94 -14.27 -16.79
CA GLU A 121 3.47 -14.69 -18.10
C GLU A 121 1.96 -14.96 -18.10
N GLU A 122 1.48 -15.76 -17.14
CA GLU A 122 0.05 -16.05 -17.00
C GLU A 122 -0.75 -14.79 -16.66
N ARG A 123 -0.22 -13.93 -15.78
CA ARG A 123 -0.84 -12.64 -15.45
C ARG A 123 -0.93 -11.72 -16.66
N ILE A 124 0.09 -11.69 -17.51
CA ILE A 124 0.10 -10.92 -18.77
C ILE A 124 -0.92 -11.51 -19.76
N GLY A 125 -1.00 -12.84 -19.87
CA GLY A 125 -1.96 -13.51 -20.75
C GLY A 125 -3.42 -13.23 -20.37
N ASP A 126 -3.73 -13.22 -19.08
CA ASP A 126 -5.09 -13.02 -18.56
C ASP A 126 -5.47 -11.53 -18.41
N ASN A 127 -6.51 -11.10 -19.13
CA ASN A 127 -6.94 -9.69 -19.16
C ASN A 127 -7.34 -9.12 -17.78
N ARG A 128 -7.99 -9.94 -16.94
CA ARG A 128 -8.42 -9.51 -15.61
C ARG A 128 -7.21 -9.42 -14.68
N ALA A 129 -6.37 -10.45 -14.67
CA ALA A 129 -5.18 -10.50 -13.84
C ALA A 129 -4.23 -9.36 -14.19
N GLN A 130 -4.00 -9.11 -15.47
CA GLN A 130 -3.16 -8.05 -15.99
C GLN A 130 -3.54 -6.67 -15.43
N THR A 131 -4.83 -6.34 -15.44
CA THR A 131 -5.35 -5.05 -14.96
C THR A 131 -5.13 -4.84 -13.45
N LEU A 132 -5.03 -5.94 -12.69
CA LEU A 132 -4.87 -5.91 -11.24
C LEU A 132 -3.41 -6.08 -10.79
N ALA A 133 -2.59 -6.76 -11.60
CA ALA A 133 -1.26 -7.24 -11.26
C ALA A 133 -0.30 -6.13 -10.85
N ASP A 134 -0.36 -4.96 -11.52
CA ASP A 134 0.47 -3.82 -11.15
C ASP A 134 0.16 -3.33 -9.73
N SER A 135 -1.12 -3.17 -9.40
CA SER A 135 -1.51 -2.74 -8.04
C SER A 135 -1.17 -3.77 -6.97
N VAL A 136 -1.26 -5.07 -7.28
CA VAL A 136 -0.88 -6.15 -6.37
C VAL A 136 0.62 -6.15 -6.14
N MET A 137 1.43 -6.01 -7.19
CA MET A 137 2.89 -5.93 -7.09
C MET A 137 3.35 -4.80 -6.15
N TYR A 138 2.76 -3.61 -6.26
CA TYR A 138 3.12 -2.48 -5.37
C TYR A 138 2.70 -2.70 -3.91
N ARG A 139 1.54 -3.33 -3.67
CA ARG A 139 1.08 -3.69 -2.31
C ARG A 139 1.96 -4.77 -1.68
N GLU A 140 2.33 -5.80 -2.46
CA GLU A 140 3.25 -6.86 -2.02
C GLU A 140 4.64 -6.30 -1.69
N ALA A 141 5.14 -5.35 -2.49
CA ALA A 141 6.41 -4.67 -2.21
C ALA A 141 6.38 -3.90 -0.88
N LEU A 142 5.28 -3.18 -0.61
CA LEU A 142 5.08 -2.47 0.66
C LEU A 142 4.93 -3.42 1.86
N ALA A 143 4.19 -4.52 1.69
CA ALA A 143 4.02 -5.53 2.73
C ALA A 143 5.38 -6.17 3.09
N THR A 144 6.13 -6.61 2.08
CA THR A 144 7.47 -7.20 2.25
C THR A 144 8.41 -6.23 2.95
N ALA A 145 8.44 -4.96 2.53
CA ALA A 145 9.27 -3.94 3.14
C ALA A 145 8.89 -3.64 4.61
N ALA A 146 7.61 -3.74 4.95
CA ALA A 146 7.14 -3.56 6.32
C ALA A 146 7.48 -4.76 7.22
N GLU A 147 7.28 -5.98 6.73
CA GLU A 147 7.63 -7.22 7.45
C GLU A 147 9.14 -7.31 7.73
N ALA A 148 9.98 -6.92 6.77
CA ALA A 148 11.43 -6.82 6.96
C ALA A 148 11.84 -5.85 8.08
N ARG A 149 10.96 -4.91 8.47
CA ARG A 149 11.15 -3.98 9.59
C ARG A 149 10.51 -4.47 10.89
N GLY A 150 9.91 -5.66 10.89
CA GLY A 150 9.17 -6.21 12.01
C GLY A 150 7.78 -5.60 12.21
N TRP A 151 7.24 -4.91 11.21
CA TRP A 151 5.86 -4.40 11.27
C TRP A 151 4.87 -5.49 10.88
N SER A 152 3.76 -5.56 11.61
CA SER A 152 2.65 -6.41 11.21
C SER A 152 1.88 -5.77 10.04
N VAL A 153 1.49 -6.60 9.07
CA VAL A 153 0.67 -6.16 7.94
C VAL A 153 -0.81 -6.44 8.23
N HIS A 154 -1.61 -5.38 8.27
CA HIS A 154 -3.06 -5.47 8.34
C HIS A 154 -3.66 -5.36 6.94
N TRP A 155 -4.15 -6.48 6.41
CA TRP A 155 -4.86 -6.51 5.13
C TRP A 155 -6.31 -6.05 5.31
N TYR A 156 -6.65 -4.89 4.73
CA TYR A 156 -8.00 -4.33 4.85
C TYR A 156 -8.82 -4.51 3.57
N ASP A 157 -10.13 -4.66 3.74
CA ASP A 157 -11.11 -4.58 2.65
C ASP A 157 -11.49 -3.11 2.39
N ARG A 158 -11.37 -2.67 1.14
CA ARG A 158 -11.69 -1.30 0.72
C ARG A 158 -13.13 -0.91 1.03
N GLU A 159 -14.07 -1.83 0.94
CA GLU A 159 -15.49 -1.55 1.15
C GLU A 159 -15.83 -1.44 2.64
N ARG A 160 -15.06 -2.11 3.50
CA ARG A 160 -15.29 -2.15 4.95
C ARG A 160 -14.44 -1.21 5.77
N VAL A 161 -13.35 -0.69 5.22
CA VAL A 161 -12.35 0.07 5.98
C VAL A 161 -12.92 1.31 6.69
N PHE A 162 -13.89 1.99 6.10
CA PHE A 162 -14.53 3.16 6.73
C PHE A 162 -15.43 2.77 7.91
N PRO A 163 -16.38 1.81 7.76
CA PRO A 163 -17.10 1.24 8.90
C PRO A 163 -16.18 0.69 10.00
N ASP A 164 -15.13 -0.04 9.63
CA ASP A 164 -14.20 -0.63 10.60
C ASP A 164 -13.46 0.46 11.40
N ALA A 165 -13.02 1.53 10.73
CA ALA A 165 -12.42 2.69 11.41
C ALA A 165 -13.41 3.40 12.34
N ALA A 166 -14.67 3.55 11.92
CA ALA A 166 -15.72 4.15 12.75
C ALA A 166 -15.97 3.33 14.02
N ALA A 167 -16.04 2.00 13.88
CA ALA A 167 -16.22 1.07 14.99
C ALA A 167 -15.07 1.15 16.00
N VAL A 168 -13.82 1.19 15.54
CA VAL A 168 -12.63 1.38 16.41
C VAL A 168 -12.72 2.68 17.21
N LEU A 169 -13.19 3.75 16.58
CA LEU A 169 -13.35 5.06 17.23
C LEU A 169 -14.61 5.18 18.09
N GLY A 170 -15.46 4.16 18.16
CA GLY A 170 -16.74 4.21 18.86
C GLY A 170 -17.72 5.21 18.25
N ARG A 171 -17.68 5.39 16.92
CA ARG A 171 -18.50 6.34 16.16
C ARG A 171 -19.42 5.62 15.17
N GLN A 172 -20.53 6.25 14.82
CA GLN A 172 -21.42 5.76 13.75
C GLN A 172 -20.79 5.92 12.36
N ASP A 173 -20.09 7.03 12.14
CA ASP A 173 -19.29 7.27 10.95
C ASP A 173 -17.94 7.92 11.29
N VAL A 174 -16.98 7.79 10.36
CA VAL A 174 -15.62 8.35 10.49
C VAL A 174 -15.42 9.60 9.64
N ASN A 175 -16.41 10.03 8.85
CA ASN A 175 -16.24 11.06 7.83
C ASN A 175 -15.98 12.44 8.45
N ALA A 176 -16.75 12.80 9.49
CA ALA A 176 -16.55 14.06 10.20
C ALA A 176 -15.16 14.13 10.86
N PHE A 177 -14.71 13.00 11.42
CA PHE A 177 -13.39 12.88 12.04
C PHE A 177 -12.27 13.05 11.01
N LEU A 178 -12.36 12.36 9.86
CA LEU A 178 -11.39 12.51 8.76
C LEU A 178 -11.39 13.91 8.16
N TYR A 179 -12.54 14.59 8.12
CA TYR A 179 -12.62 15.97 7.67
C TYR A 179 -11.89 16.92 8.63
N ALA A 180 -12.13 16.79 9.94
CA ALA A 180 -11.43 17.57 10.96
C ALA A 180 -9.91 17.32 10.93
N MET A 181 -9.49 16.06 10.78
CA MET A 181 -8.08 15.68 10.61
C MET A 181 -7.45 16.36 9.38
N GLY A 182 -8.14 16.38 8.24
CA GLY A 182 -7.64 17.07 7.05
C GLY A 182 -7.53 18.58 7.23
N ARG A 183 -8.46 19.18 7.98
CA ARG A 183 -8.44 20.62 8.27
C ARG A 183 -7.25 21.04 9.14
N SER A 184 -6.80 20.19 10.06
CA SER A 184 -5.67 20.54 10.95
C SER A 184 -4.31 20.58 10.24
N ILE A 185 -4.17 19.88 9.11
CA ILE A 185 -2.92 19.81 8.34
C ILE A 185 -2.94 20.54 7.01
N GLY A 186 -4.11 20.96 6.54
CA GLY A 186 -4.29 21.61 5.26
C GLY A 186 -4.16 20.68 4.04
N PRO A 187 -4.30 21.23 2.82
CA PRO A 187 -4.22 20.44 1.59
C PRO A 187 -2.82 19.82 1.37
N PRO A 188 -2.71 18.74 0.58
CA PRO A 188 -3.79 17.98 -0.05
C PRO A 188 -4.49 16.99 0.90
N TRP A 189 -5.83 16.94 0.91
CA TRP A 189 -6.61 15.97 1.69
C TRP A 189 -7.72 15.30 0.88
N GLN A 190 -7.27 14.58 -0.14
CA GLN A 190 -8.13 13.91 -1.13
C GLN A 190 -8.61 12.53 -0.66
N ALA A 191 -9.47 11.88 -1.46
CA ALA A 191 -10.02 10.55 -1.17
C ALA A 191 -8.95 9.49 -0.81
N LYS A 192 -7.78 9.52 -1.45
CA LYS A 192 -6.67 8.60 -1.12
C LYS A 192 -6.08 8.83 0.27
N HIS A 193 -6.00 10.09 0.72
CA HIS A 193 -5.56 10.41 2.08
C HIS A 193 -6.59 9.94 3.11
N LYS A 194 -7.87 10.16 2.83
CA LYS A 194 -8.97 9.67 3.69
C LYS A 194 -9.01 8.15 3.77
N LEU A 195 -8.78 7.46 2.65
CA LEU A 195 -8.68 6.00 2.62
C LEU A 195 -7.49 5.49 3.44
N ALA A 196 -6.31 6.06 3.24
CA ALA A 196 -5.12 5.73 4.02
C ALA A 196 -5.33 5.99 5.52
N ALA A 197 -5.91 7.14 5.88
CA ALA A 197 -6.24 7.48 7.27
C ALA A 197 -7.24 6.48 7.89
N ALA A 198 -8.32 6.15 7.17
CA ALA A 198 -9.29 5.15 7.62
C ALA A 198 -8.63 3.78 7.80
N ALA A 199 -7.75 3.36 6.88
CA ALA A 199 -7.02 2.11 6.99
C ALA A 199 -6.12 2.08 8.25
N ALA A 200 -5.42 3.18 8.53
CA ALA A 200 -4.60 3.30 9.72
C ALA A 200 -5.44 3.15 11.00
N LEU A 201 -6.56 3.89 11.07
CA LEU A 201 -7.49 3.86 12.20
C LEU A 201 -8.15 2.49 12.39
N ALA A 202 -8.63 1.85 11.32
CA ALA A 202 -9.21 0.50 11.38
C ALA A 202 -8.23 -0.55 11.93
N ALA A 203 -6.93 -0.34 11.73
CA ALA A 203 -5.87 -1.18 12.25
C ALA A 203 -5.40 -0.80 13.67
N THR A 204 -5.72 0.40 14.18
CA THR A 204 -5.45 0.76 15.58
C THR A 204 -6.34 -0.06 16.51
N GLY A 205 -5.75 -0.86 17.41
CA GLY A 205 -6.51 -1.67 18.38
C GLY A 205 -6.55 -3.18 18.08
N ARG A 206 -6.02 -3.63 16.94
CA ARG A 206 -5.73 -5.06 16.74
C ARG A 206 -4.33 -5.39 17.27
N PRO A 207 -4.18 -6.34 18.21
CA PRO A 207 -2.86 -6.81 18.59
C PRO A 207 -2.16 -7.41 17.37
N ALA A 208 -0.85 -7.16 17.22
CA ALA A 208 -0.05 -7.91 16.27
C ALA A 208 -0.21 -9.42 16.54
N PRO A 209 -0.33 -10.27 15.50
CA PRO A 209 -0.30 -11.72 15.70
C PRO A 209 1.00 -12.07 16.44
N ARG A 210 0.89 -12.85 17.52
CA ARG A 210 2.09 -13.34 18.21
C ARG A 210 2.87 -14.23 17.24
N PRO A 211 4.20 -14.12 17.17
CA PRO A 211 5.00 -15.07 16.42
C PRO A 211 4.70 -16.47 16.94
N THR A 212 4.26 -17.36 16.04
CA THR A 212 4.17 -18.80 16.34
C THR A 212 5.59 -19.28 16.56
N ALA A 213 5.90 -19.72 17.78
CA ALA A 213 7.13 -20.47 18.04
C ALA A 213 7.03 -21.78 17.24
N GLY A 214 7.89 -21.93 16.25
CA GLY A 214 8.07 -23.13 15.42
C GLY A 214 9.53 -23.24 15.07
#